data_AF-W2PFJ1-F1
#
_entry.id   AF-W2PFJ1-F1
#
_cell.length_a   1.000
_cell.length_b   1.000
_cell.length_c   1.000
_cell.angle_alpha   90.00
_cell.angle_beta   90.00
_cell.angle_gamma   90.00
#
_symmetry.space_group_name_H-M   'P 1'
#
loop_
_entity.id
_entity.type
_entity.pdbx_description
1 polymer ?
#
loop_
_entity_poly.entity_id
_entity_poly.type
_entity_poly.pdbx_seq_one_letter_code
_entity_poly.pdbx_strand_id
1 'polypeptide(L)' 'MDECSSGLAVPPLGLHASLFYVQTPEGDVDQLSRHGGCPPHEGTKWGSNSFMWDSDADEAADLWTTK' A
#
# COMPACT_ATOMS: atom_id res chain seq x y z
N MET A 1 -0.53 19.42 -12.00
CA MET A 1 -0.46 17.96 -11.77
C MET A 1 -1.67 17.62 -10.93
N ASP A 2 -2.82 17.62 -11.59
CA ASP A 2 -4.11 17.75 -10.90
C ASP A 2 -4.52 16.43 -10.21
N GLU A 3 -3.95 15.31 -10.67
CA GLU A 3 -4.12 13.98 -10.07
C GLU A 3 -3.52 13.86 -8.65
N CYS A 4 -2.67 14.82 -8.27
CA CYS A 4 -1.90 14.81 -7.03
C CYS A 4 -2.22 15.97 -6.08
N SER A 5 -3.23 16.77 -6.42
CA SER A 5 -3.63 17.94 -5.62
C SER A 5 -4.72 17.64 -4.59
N SER A 6 -5.18 16.40 -4.48
CA SER A 6 -6.21 15.97 -3.51
C SER A 6 -5.68 14.94 -2.52
N GLY A 7 -6.08 15.07 -1.25
CA GLY A 7 -5.74 14.11 -0.20
C GLY A 7 -4.40 14.38 0.50
N LEU A 8 -3.93 13.38 1.24
CA LEU A 8 -2.64 13.42 1.95
C LEU A 8 -1.51 13.00 1.01
N ALA A 9 -0.51 13.87 0.85
CA ALA A 9 0.70 13.55 0.12
C ALA A 9 1.86 13.24 1.08
N VAL A 10 2.57 12.14 0.82
CA VAL A 10 3.77 11.77 1.57
C VAL A 10 5.00 11.89 0.67
N PRO A 11 5.95 12.80 0.97
CA PRO A 11 7.16 12.96 0.18
C PRO A 11 8.06 11.71 0.30
N PRO A 12 8.67 11.23 -0.81
CA PRO A 12 9.59 10.11 -0.76
C PRO A 12 10.93 10.54 -0.16
N LEU A 13 11.25 9.99 1.02
CA LEU A 13 12.54 10.18 1.69
C LEU A 13 13.26 8.84 1.76
N GLY A 14 14.56 8.83 1.46
CA GLY A 14 15.36 7.60 1.50
C GLY A 14 15.35 6.98 2.90
N LEU A 15 15.15 5.66 2.99
CA LEU A 15 15.06 4.88 4.25
C LEU A 15 13.84 5.18 5.13
N HIS A 16 12.87 5.96 4.66
CA HIS A 16 11.59 6.16 5.35
C HIS A 16 10.53 5.16 4.87
N ALA A 17 9.56 4.88 5.73
CA ALA A 17 8.42 4.03 5.42
C ALA A 17 7.10 4.73 5.77
N SER A 18 6.04 4.39 5.05
CA SER A 18 4.67 4.78 5.35
C SER A 18 3.84 3.52 5.52
N LEU A 19 3.17 3.40 6.66
CA LEU A 19 2.28 2.30 6.98
C LEU A 19 0.86 2.84 7.09
N PHE A 20 -0.09 2.15 6.46
CA PHE A 20 -1.51 2.44 6.55
C PHE A 20 -2.29 1.13 6.42
N TYR A 21 -3.50 1.12 6.96
CA TYR A 21 -4.42 -0.02 6.88
C TYR A 21 -5.35 0.15 5.67
N VAL A 22 -5.72 -0.97 5.05
CA VAL A 22 -6.68 -1.03 3.93
C VAL A 22 -8.03 -1.62 4.33
N GLN A 23 -8.16 -2.03 5.59
CA GLN A 23 -9.38 -2.57 6.18
C GLN A 23 -9.66 -1.87 7.52
N THR A 24 -10.94 -1.73 7.86
CA THR A 24 -11.37 -1.29 9.20
C THR A 24 -11.15 -2.42 10.23
N PRO A 25 -11.26 -2.13 11.54
CA PRO A 25 -11.22 -3.18 12.57
C PRO A 25 -12.27 -4.29 12.40
N GLU A 26 -13.39 -3.98 11.73
CA GLU A 26 -14.48 -4.91 11.42
C GLU A 26 -14.21 -5.77 10.17
N GLY A 27 -13.12 -5.52 9.43
CA GLY A 27 -12.78 -6.24 8.20
C GLY A 27 -13.42 -5.67 6.93
N ASP A 28 -14.01 -4.47 6.99
CA ASP A 28 -14.55 -3.80 5.80
C ASP A 28 -13.44 -3.06 5.04
N VAL A 29 -13.57 -2.96 3.71
CA VAL A 29 -12.62 -2.18 2.90
C VAL A 29 -12.64 -0.70 3.30
N ASP A 30 -11.50 -0.17 3.75
CA ASP A 30 -11.38 1.24 4.11
C ASP A 30 -11.23 2.10 2.84
N GLN A 31 -12.29 2.83 2.47
CA GLN A 31 -12.29 3.72 1.30
C GLN A 31 -11.34 4.91 1.44
N LEU A 32 -10.96 5.31 2.66
CA LEU A 32 -9.98 6.37 2.90
C LEU A 32 -8.55 5.90 2.62
N SER A 33 -8.32 4.60 2.51
CA SER A 33 -7.02 4.01 2.18
C SER A 33 -6.65 4.10 0.69
N ARG A 34 -7.55 4.65 -0.16
CA ARG A 34 -7.30 4.85 -1.59
C ARG A 34 -6.04 5.70 -1.78
N HIS A 35 -5.01 5.11 -2.37
CA HIS A 35 -3.70 5.73 -2.54
C HIS A 35 -3.15 5.52 -3.95
N GLY A 36 -2.12 6.29 -4.31
CA GLY A 36 -1.47 6.20 -5.60
C GLY A 36 -0.08 6.81 -5.59
N GLY A 37 0.64 6.62 -6.70
CA GLY A 37 1.95 7.21 -6.92
C GLY A 37 1.86 8.43 -7.83
N CYS A 38 2.16 9.60 -7.28
CA CYS A 38 2.36 10.79 -8.10
C CYS A 38 3.57 10.62 -9.02
N PRO A 39 3.51 11.09 -10.27
CA PRO A 39 4.68 11.10 -11.14
C PRO A 39 5.84 11.86 -10.49
N PRO A 40 7.08 11.34 -10.54
CA PRO A 40 8.25 12.03 -10.01
C PRO A 40 8.41 13.40 -10.66
N HIS A 41 8.69 14.43 -9.86
CA HIS A 41 9.00 15.76 -10.39
C HIS A 41 10.31 15.75 -11.18
N GLU A 42 11.31 15.04 -10.67
CA GLU A 42 12.61 14.84 -11.30
C GLU A 42 13.14 13.43 -10.98
N GLY A 43 13.88 12.84 -11.92
CA GLY A 43 14.60 11.58 -11.73
C GLY A 43 13.71 10.35 -11.59
N THR A 44 14.27 9.29 -10.98
CA THR A 44 13.60 8.00 -10.79
C THR A 44 13.34 7.75 -9.31
N LYS A 45 12.08 7.49 -8.94
CA LYS A 45 11.69 7.05 -7.60
C LYS A 45 11.78 5.53 -7.49
N TRP A 46 12.55 5.05 -6.51
CA TRP A 46 12.60 3.64 -6.12
C TRP A 46 11.88 3.45 -4.79
N GLY A 47 11.17 2.34 -4.66
CA GLY A 47 10.46 1.97 -3.44
C GLY A 47 10.21 0.48 -3.38
N SER A 48 9.95 -0.02 -2.18
CA SER A 48 9.51 -1.39 -1.93
C SER A 48 8.21 -1.33 -1.12
N ASN A 49 7.30 -2.26 -1.37
CA ASN A 49 6.11 -2.45 -0.54
C ASN A 49 6.18 -3.81 0.14
N SER A 50 5.51 -3.90 1.29
CA SER A 50 5.27 -5.15 1.99
C SER A 50 3.79 -5.19 2.32
N PHE A 51 3.10 -6.22 1.86
CA PHE A 51 1.69 -6.45 2.17
C PHE A 51 1.60 -7.46 3.32
N MET A 52 0.85 -7.08 4.36
CA MET A 52 0.55 -7.93 5.50
C MET A 52 -0.92 -8.32 5.42
N TRP A 53 -1.17 -9.62 5.45
CA TRP A 53 -2.51 -10.19 5.43
C TRP A 53 -2.88 -10.62 6.85
N ASP A 54 -4.16 -10.59 7.14
CA ASP A 54 -4.75 -11.07 8.39
C ASP A 54 -4.88 -12.61 8.43
N SER A 55 -4.88 -13.27 7.28
CA SER A 55 -4.73 -14.72 7.16
C SER A 55 -3.30 -15.19 7.38
N ASP A 56 -3.16 -16.42 7.88
CA ASP A 56 -1.86 -17.06 8.02
C ASP A 56 -1.22 -17.27 6.62
N ALA A 57 0.09 -17.04 6.53
CA ALA A 57 0.85 -17.29 5.31
C ALA A 57 0.84 -18.78 4.93
N ASP A 58 0.81 -19.69 5.91
CA ASP A 58 0.73 -21.14 5.69
C ASP A 58 -0.66 -21.54 5.17
N GLU A 59 -1.74 -20.96 5.70
CA GLU A 59 -3.10 -21.15 5.18
C GLU A 59 -3.22 -20.70 3.72
N ALA A 60 -2.65 -19.52 3.40
CA ALA A 60 -2.59 -19.04 2.03
C ALA A 60 -1.71 -19.95 1.15
N ALA A 61 -0.59 -20.46 1.65
CA ALA A 61 0.25 -21.39 0.91
C ALA A 61 -0.48 -22.70 0.60
N ASP A 62 -1.24 -23.23 1.56
CA ASP A 62 -2.05 -24.43 1.36
C ASP A 62 -3.12 -24.20 0.28
N LEU A 63 -3.88 -23.10 0.33
CA LEU A 63 -4.88 -22.77 -0.69
C LEU A 63 -4.30 -22.67 -2.11
N TRP A 64 -3.08 -22.15 -2.25
CA TRP A 64 -2.46 -21.91 -3.56
C TRP A 64 -1.64 -23.10 -4.07
N THR A 65 -1.29 -24.05 -3.21
CA THR A 65 -0.54 -25.27 -3.57
C THR A 65 -1.41 -26.52 -3.66
N THR A 66 -2.67 -26.45 -3.20
CA THR A 66 -3.64 -27.54 -3.39
C THR A 66 -3.98 -27.68 -4.87
N LYS A 67 -3.76 -28.89 -5.40
CA LYS A 67 -3.84 -29.24 -6.82
C LYS A 67 -5.22 -29.77 -7.20
#